data_AF-A0A4R4IFN6-F1
#
_entry.id   AF-A0A4R4IFN6-F1
#
_cell.length_a   1.000
_cell.length_b   1.000
_cell.length_c   1.000
_cell.angle_alpha   90.00
_cell.angle_beta   90.00
_cell.angle_gamma   90.00
#
_symmetry.space_group_name_H-M   'P 1'
#
loop_
_entity.id
_entity.type
_entity.pdbx_description
1 polymer ?
#
loop_
_entity_poly.entity_id
_entity_poly.type
_entity_poly.pdbx_seq_one_letter_code
_entity_poly.pdbx_strand_id
1 'polypeptide(L)' 'MTTFTRQQLDHWVQGMADRLKPEAETALAGDLAEIVAGEVEVIEHRVAAEDRDYFHDQVQDVLEALKCIRASHPDE' A
#
# COMPACT_ATOMS: atom_id res chain seq x y z
N MET A 1 -3.56 -22.05 8.61
CA MET A 1 -2.95 -20.94 7.86
C MET A 1 -2.19 -20.11 8.87
N THR A 2 -0.91 -19.87 8.67
CA THR A 2 -0.09 -18.99 9.52
C THR A 2 -0.35 -17.55 9.11
N THR A 3 -0.66 -16.71 10.08
CA THR A 3 -0.77 -15.25 9.88
C THR A 3 0.61 -14.65 9.69
N PHE A 4 0.69 -13.53 8.97
CA PHE A 4 1.91 -12.74 8.89
C PHE A 4 2.24 -12.13 10.24
N THR A 5 3.53 -12.07 10.56
CA THR A 5 4.04 -11.24 11.66
C THR A 5 4.10 -9.78 11.24
N ARG A 6 4.11 -8.84 12.20
CA ARG A 6 4.27 -7.40 11.90
C ARG A 6 5.44 -7.08 10.99
N GLN A 7 6.60 -7.72 11.21
CA GLN A 7 7.77 -7.51 10.36
C GLN A 7 7.53 -7.97 8.91
N GLN A 8 6.75 -9.02 8.70
CA GLN A 8 6.40 -9.46 7.35
C GLN A 8 5.34 -8.57 6.70
N LEU A 9 4.40 -8.04 7.49
CA LEU A 9 3.45 -7.03 7.03
C LEU A 9 4.20 -5.77 6.58
N ASP A 10 5.13 -5.28 7.39
CA ASP A 10 5.97 -4.13 7.10
C ASP A 10 6.78 -4.33 5.81
N HIS A 11 7.49 -5.45 5.71
CA HIS A 11 8.25 -5.80 4.50
C HIS A 11 7.35 -5.92 3.26
N TRP A 12 6.12 -6.42 3.42
CA TRP A 12 5.17 -6.51 2.32
C TRP A 12 4.65 -5.13 1.90
N VAL A 13 4.30 -4.27 2.86
CA VAL A 13 3.86 -2.89 2.62
C VAL A 13 4.97 -2.08 1.93
N GLN A 14 6.21 -2.18 2.40
CA GLN A 14 7.36 -1.55 1.74
C GLN A 14 7.57 -2.07 0.32
N GLY A 15 7.46 -3.39 0.12
CA GLY A 15 7.56 -3.99 -1.21
C GLY A 15 6.45 -3.54 -2.16
N MET A 16 5.24 -3.32 -1.65
CA MET A 16 4.16 -2.72 -2.43
C MET A 16 4.48 -1.26 -2.78
N ALA A 17 4.91 -0.45 -1.81
CA ALA A 17 5.24 0.95 -2.04
C ALA A 17 6.31 1.12 -3.13
N ASP A 18 7.37 0.30 -3.10
CA ASP A 18 8.45 0.36 -4.09
C ASP A 18 7.98 -0.02 -5.50
N ARG A 19 7.10 -1.03 -5.61
CA ARG A 19 6.48 -1.46 -6.88
C ARG A 19 5.54 -0.42 -7.46
N LEU A 20 4.72 0.20 -6.59
CA LEU A 20 3.72 1.19 -6.99
C LEU A 20 4.30 2.59 -7.16
N LYS A 21 5.52 2.85 -6.72
CA LYS A 21 6.19 4.14 -6.88
C LYS A 21 6.25 4.62 -8.34
N PRO A 22 6.74 3.83 -9.32
CA PRO A 22 6.72 4.23 -10.73
C PRO A 22 5.30 4.34 -11.31
N GLU A 23 4.37 3.51 -10.84
CA GLU A 23 2.97 3.62 -11.22
C GLU A 23 2.37 4.93 -10.70
N ALA A 24 2.74 5.38 -9.49
CA ALA A 24 2.26 6.62 -8.91
C ALA A 24 2.74 7.89 -9.62
N GLU A 25 3.85 7.82 -10.37
CA GLU A 25 4.31 8.91 -11.22
C GLU A 25 3.39 9.12 -12.43
N THR A 26 2.65 8.10 -12.87
CA THR A 26 1.88 8.12 -14.13
C THR A 26 0.38 7.86 -13.96
N ALA A 27 -0.02 7.21 -12.86
CA ALA A 27 -1.39 6.82 -12.57
C ALA A 27 -2.18 7.95 -11.91
N LEU A 28 -3.49 7.99 -12.17
CA LEU A 28 -4.39 8.88 -11.44
C LEU A 28 -4.53 8.40 -9.99
N ALA A 29 -4.80 9.33 -9.08
CA ALA A 29 -4.94 9.02 -7.66
C ALA A 29 -6.09 8.05 -7.35
N GLY A 30 -7.09 7.95 -8.23
CA GLY A 30 -8.18 6.97 -8.14
C GLY A 30 -7.69 5.55 -8.48
N ASP A 31 -6.95 5.41 -9.58
CA ASP A 31 -6.35 4.14 -10.00
C ASP A 31 -5.37 3.59 -8.95
N LEU A 32 -4.55 4.45 -8.34
CA LEU A 32 -3.65 4.03 -7.25
C LEU A 32 -4.40 3.43 -6.06
N ALA A 33 -5.54 4.01 -5.68
CA ALA A 33 -6.32 3.49 -4.57
C ALA A 33 -6.93 2.12 -4.91
N GLU A 34 -7.35 1.91 -6.16
CA GLU A 34 -7.87 0.63 -6.63
C GLU A 34 -6.79 -0.46 -6.67
N ILE A 35 -5.59 -0.12 -7.17
CA ILE A 35 -4.45 -1.05 -7.22
C ILE A 35 -4.03 -1.46 -5.80
N VAL A 36 -3.90 -0.49 -4.88
CA VAL A 36 -3.57 -0.77 -3.47
C VAL A 36 -4.64 -1.65 -2.82
N ALA A 37 -5.92 -1.38 -3.05
CA ALA A 37 -7.01 -2.20 -2.51
C ALA A 37 -6.93 -3.66 -3.00
N GLY A 38 -6.59 -3.87 -4.28
CA GLY A 38 -6.38 -5.21 -4.84
C GLY A 38 -5.24 -5.97 -4.17
N GLU A 39 -4.09 -5.33 -3.96
CA GLU A 39 -2.95 -5.96 -3.28
C GLU A 39 -3.29 -6.28 -1.81
N VAL A 40 -4.02 -5.39 -1.14
CA VAL A 40 -4.45 -5.55 0.27
C VAL A 40 -5.37 -6.75 0.44
N GLU A 41 -6.36 -6.92 -0.45
CA GLU A 41 -7.31 -8.04 -0.41
C GLU A 41 -6.59 -9.41 -0.46
N VAL A 42 -5.49 -9.49 -1.21
CA VAL A 42 -4.67 -10.70 -1.33
C VAL A 42 -4.03 -11.10 0.00
N ILE A 43 -3.72 -10.16 0.89
CA ILE A 43 -3.06 -10.49 2.17
C ILE A 43 -3.94 -10.32 3.40
N GLU A 44 -5.09 -9.65 3.29
CA GLU A 44 -6.00 -9.35 4.40
C GLU A 44 -6.36 -10.61 5.20
N HIS A 45 -6.59 -11.73 4.50
CA HIS A 45 -6.89 -13.03 5.11
C HIS A 45 -5.72 -13.65 5.92
N ARG A 46 -4.50 -13.12 5.74
CA ARG A 46 -3.28 -13.52 6.46
C ARG A 46 -2.90 -12.53 7.54
N VAL A 47 -3.60 -11.41 7.68
CA VAL A 47 -3.38 -10.45 8.76
C VAL A 47 -4.10 -10.92 10.02
N ALA A 48 -3.38 -10.97 11.14
CA ALA A 48 -3.98 -11.28 12.42
C ALA A 48 -4.96 -10.16 12.83
N ALA A 49 -6.06 -10.51 13.50
CA ALA A 49 -7.08 -9.52 13.87
C ALA A 49 -6.53 -8.37 14.72
N GLU A 50 -5.55 -8.65 15.59
CA GLU A 50 -4.87 -7.66 16.43
C GLU A 50 -3.96 -6.70 15.65
N ASP A 51 -3.52 -7.10 14.46
CA ASP A 51 -2.60 -6.33 13.60
C ASP A 51 -3.33 -5.65 12.43
N ARG A 52 -4.64 -5.82 12.29
CA ARG A 52 -5.43 -5.20 11.20
C ARG A 52 -5.37 -3.69 11.21
N ASP A 53 -5.49 -3.09 12.40
CA ASP A 53 -5.47 -1.63 12.55
C ASP A 53 -4.08 -1.08 12.17
N TYR A 54 -3.02 -1.72 12.68
CA TYR A 54 -1.64 -1.42 12.30
C TYR A 54 -1.42 -1.55 10.80
N PHE A 55 -1.87 -2.65 10.19
CA PHE A 55 -1.71 -2.88 8.77
C PHE A 55 -2.46 -1.84 7.92
N HIS A 56 -3.68 -1.49 8.32
CA HIS A 56 -4.48 -0.48 7.63
C HIS A 56 -3.82 0.91 7.70
N ASP A 57 -3.27 1.29 8.85
CA ASP A 57 -2.51 2.53 9.03
C ASP A 57 -1.28 2.58 8.10
N GLN A 58 -0.50 1.49 8.05
CA GLN A 58 0.67 1.38 7.16
C GLN A 58 0.31 1.48 5.67
N VAL A 59 -0.78 0.84 5.25
CA VAL A 59 -1.29 0.93 3.88
C VAL A 59 -1.75 2.35 3.56
N GLN A 60 -2.43 3.01 4.50
CA GLN A 60 -2.87 4.38 4.33
C GLN A 60 -1.68 5.34 4.18
N ASP A 61 -0.64 5.20 5.00
CA ASP A 61 0.58 6.03 4.94
C ASP A 61 1.28 5.88 3.58
N VAL A 62 1.38 4.65 3.07
CA VAL A 62 1.91 4.38 1.71
C VAL A 62 1.04 5.03 0.65
N LEU A 63 -0.29 4.90 0.73
CA LEU A 63 -1.20 5.50 -0.25
C LEU A 63 -1.08 7.03 -0.26
N GLU A 64 -0.94 7.66 0.91
CA GLU A 64 -0.70 9.10 1.02
C GLU A 64 0.68 9.50 0.46
N ALA A 65 1.73 8.72 0.73
CA ALA A 65 3.05 8.93 0.17
C ALA A 65 3.06 8.85 -1.37
N LEU A 66 2.39 7.84 -1.95
CA LEU A 66 2.25 7.67 -3.40
C LEU A 66 1.47 8.83 -4.03
N LYS A 67 0.39 9.30 -3.39
CA LYS A 67 -0.35 10.50 -3.84
C LYS A 67 0.51 11.76 -3.80
N CYS A 68 1.39 11.88 -2.81
CA CYS A 68 2.30 13.02 -2.67
C CYS A 68 3.38 13.05 -3.78
N ILE A 69 3.84 11.88 -4.23
CA ILE A 69 4.77 11.75 -5.37
C ILE A 69 4.13 12.36 -6.63
N ARG A 70 2.89 11.98 -6.96
CA ARG A 70 2.13 12.59 -8.06
C ARG A 70 1.94 14.10 -7.88
N ALA A 71 1.61 14.55 -6.67
CA ALA A 71 1.44 15.99 -6.40
C ALA A 71 2.73 16.79 -6.60
N SER A 72 3.90 16.13 -6.51
CA SER A 72 5.20 16.74 -6.78
C SER A 72 5.60 16.70 -8.27
N HIS A 73 4.93 15.88 -9.09
CA HIS A 73 5.04 15.84 -10.56
C HIS A 73 3.68 16.14 -11.23
N PRO A 74 3.14 17.37 -11.10
CA PRO A 74 1.84 17.71 -11.68
C PRO A 74 1.82 17.92 -13.21
N ASP A 75 2.96 17.93 -13.91
CA ASP A 75 3.03 18.41 -15.30
C ASP A 75 4.01 17.62 -16.18
N GLU A 76 3.47 16.85 -17.13
CA GLU A 76 3.87 16.83 -18.55
C GLU A 76 2.62 16.92 -19.43
#